data_AF-A0A3M6VHS9-F1
#
_entry.id   AF-A0A3M6VHS9-F1
#
_cell.length_a   1.000
_cell.length_b   1.000
_cell.length_c   1.000
_cell.angle_alpha   90.00
_cell.angle_beta   90.00
_cell.angle_gamma   90.00
#
_symmetry.space_group_name_H-M   'P 1'
#
loop_
_entity.id
_entity.type
_entity.pdbx_description
1 polymer ?
#
loop_
_entity_poly.entity_id
_entity_poly.type
_entity_poly.pdbx_seq_one_letter_code
_entity_poly.pdbx_strand_id
1 'polypeptide(L)'
;MSKEYTLDEIRRLADTNPEKLAQEYQASRAATANLVDRARAGIAARSANPPTNKFNAWAQGYGNRFLYNGSVKPLVHMMLIIGSAGCAVEWWCHHRHAFAEKKEDEHH
;
A
#
# COMPACT_ATOMS: atom_id res chain seq x y z
N MET A 1 2.10 13.26 -19.05
CA MET A 1 2.27 14.31 -18.03
C MET A 1 1.20 15.34 -18.26
N SER A 2 0.24 15.51 -17.34
CA SER A 2 -0.72 16.62 -17.44
C SER A 2 0.00 17.92 -17.10
N LYS A 3 -0.08 18.91 -17.97
CA LYS A 3 0.45 20.25 -17.69
C LYS A 3 -0.47 20.89 -16.65
N GLU A 4 0.05 21.22 -15.48
CA GLU A 4 -0.70 22.01 -14.50
C GLU A 4 -0.78 23.45 -15.00
N TYR A 5 -1.97 23.90 -15.39
CA TYR A 5 -2.19 25.28 -15.78
C TYR A 5 -2.39 26.15 -14.53
N THR A 6 -1.71 27.28 -14.49
CA THR A 6 -1.94 28.31 -13.47
C THR A 6 -3.27 29.04 -13.71
N LEU A 7 -3.82 29.67 -12.66
CA LEU A 7 -5.09 30.42 -12.75
C LEU A 7 -5.08 31.49 -13.84
N ASP A 8 -3.95 32.16 -14.03
CA ASP A 8 -3.82 33.21 -15.05
C ASP A 8 -3.71 32.64 -16.47
N GLU A 9 -3.10 31.46 -16.64
CA GLU A 9 -3.11 30.75 -17.93
C GLU A 9 -4.51 30.28 -18.30
N ILE A 10 -5.30 29.81 -17.34
CA ILE A 10 -6.70 29.40 -17.53
C ILE A 10 -7.56 30.59 -17.99
N ARG A 11 -7.39 31.77 -17.35
CA ARG A 11 -8.07 33.01 -17.76
C ARG A 11 -7.68 33.41 -19.17
N ARG A 12 -6.38 33.37 -19.49
CA ARG A 12 -5.89 33.68 -20.84
C ARG A 12 -6.43 32.70 -21.90
N LEU A 13 -6.53 31.41 -21.56
CA LEU A 13 -7.13 30.39 -22.41
C LEU A 13 -8.64 30.61 -22.61
N ALA A 14 -9.36 31.05 -21.58
CA ALA A 14 -10.77 31.41 -21.67
C ALA A 14 -11.00 32.56 -22.68
N ASP A 15 -10.11 33.56 -22.67
CA ASP A 15 -10.22 34.73 -23.55
C ASP A 15 -9.73 34.47 -24.98
N THR A 16 -8.72 33.61 -25.16
CA THR A 16 -8.04 33.42 -26.46
C THR A 16 -8.43 32.14 -27.19
N ASN A 17 -8.87 31.09 -26.49
CA ASN A 17 -9.22 29.81 -27.09
C ASN A 17 -10.20 29.00 -26.22
N PRO A 18 -11.49 29.41 -26.16
CA PRO A 18 -12.49 28.83 -25.27
C PRO A 18 -12.79 27.35 -25.58
N GLU A 19 -12.65 26.92 -26.83
CA GLU A 19 -12.85 25.52 -27.23
C GLU A 19 -11.78 24.60 -26.62
N LYS A 20 -10.51 25.04 -26.60
CA LYS A 20 -9.43 24.29 -25.98
C LYS A 20 -9.62 24.16 -24.46
N LEU A 21 -10.09 25.22 -23.81
CA LEU A 21 -10.41 25.19 -22.38
C LEU A 21 -11.57 24.22 -22.09
N ALA A 22 -12.61 24.22 -22.92
CA ALA A 22 -13.72 23.29 -22.81
C ALA A 22 -13.28 21.83 -22.98
N GLN A 23 -12.39 21.54 -23.94
CA GLN A 23 -11.82 20.20 -24.13
C GLN A 23 -11.00 19.73 -22.92
N GLU A 24 -10.11 20.56 -22.39
CA GLU A 24 -9.31 20.25 -21.20
C GLU A 24 -10.20 20.02 -19.96
N TYR A 25 -11.26 20.83 -19.81
CA TYR A 25 -12.25 20.64 -18.76
C TYR A 25 -13.02 19.31 -18.91
N GLN A 26 -13.45 18.95 -20.12
CA GLN A 26 -14.11 17.67 -20.38
C GLN A 26 -13.14 16.49 -20.14
N ALA A 27 -11.88 16.61 -20.54
CA ALA A 27 -10.85 15.61 -20.28
C ALA A 27 -10.59 15.42 -18.77
N SER A 28 -10.50 16.52 -18.01
CA SER A 28 -10.34 16.49 -16.55
C SER A 28 -11.56 15.87 -15.85
N ARG A 29 -12.79 16.21 -16.31
CA ARG A 29 -14.01 15.57 -15.83
C ARG A 29 -14.04 14.08 -16.12
N ALA A 30 -13.70 13.66 -17.33
CA ALA A 30 -13.64 12.25 -17.70
C ALA A 30 -12.58 11.49 -16.90
N ALA A 31 -11.40 12.08 -16.68
CA ALA A 31 -10.34 11.50 -15.84
C ALA A 31 -10.81 11.34 -14.38
N THR A 32 -11.51 12.35 -13.85
CA THR A 32 -12.07 12.31 -12.49
C THR A 32 -13.17 11.25 -12.38
N ALA A 33 -14.07 11.16 -13.36
CA ALA A 33 -15.10 10.13 -13.40
C ALA A 33 -14.50 8.71 -13.43
N ASN A 34 -13.50 8.49 -14.29
CA ASN A 34 -12.75 7.23 -14.35
C ASN A 34 -12.06 6.89 -13.02
N LEU A 35 -11.48 7.88 -12.33
CA LEU A 35 -10.90 7.68 -11.00
C LEU A 35 -11.94 7.23 -9.99
N VAL A 36 -13.09 7.91 -9.95
CA VAL A 36 -14.21 7.58 -9.06
C VAL A 36 -14.76 6.19 -9.35
N ASP A 37 -14.92 5.81 -10.62
CA ASP A 37 -15.40 4.48 -11.00
C ASP A 37 -14.41 3.39 -10.61
N ARG A 38 -13.10 3.62 -10.80
CA ARG A 38 -12.06 2.70 -10.32
C ARG A 38 -12.05 2.58 -8.80
N ALA A 39 -12.26 3.67 -8.08
CA ALA A 39 -12.38 3.65 -6.63
C ALA A 39 -13.61 2.85 -6.17
N ARG A 40 -14.77 3.06 -6.82
CA ARG A 40 -16.00 2.30 -6.57
C ARG A 40 -15.85 0.82 -6.87
N ALA A 41 -15.25 0.47 -8.00
CA ALA A 41 -14.94 -0.92 -8.37
C ALA A 41 -14.00 -1.57 -7.34
N GLY A 42 -12.99 -0.83 -6.85
CA GLY A 42 -12.09 -1.29 -5.82
C GLY A 42 -12.79 -1.54 -4.47
N ILE A 43 -13.76 -0.70 -4.10
CA ILE A 43 -14.58 -0.91 -2.89
C ILE A 43 -15.50 -2.12 -3.09
N ALA A 44 -16.18 -2.22 -4.24
CA ALA A 44 -17.08 -3.32 -4.55
C ALA A 44 -16.36 -4.67 -4.55
N ALA A 45 -15.14 -4.76 -5.11
CA ALA A 45 -14.34 -5.97 -5.08
C ALA A 45 -13.96 -6.42 -3.66
N ARG A 46 -13.79 -5.47 -2.72
CA ARG A 46 -13.52 -5.77 -1.30
C ARG A 46 -14.74 -6.29 -0.56
N SER A 47 -15.94 -5.90 -0.97
CA SER A 47 -17.20 -6.30 -0.32
C SER A 47 -17.90 -7.49 -0.99
N ALA A 48 -17.64 -7.74 -2.28
CA ALA A 48 -18.34 -8.76 -3.06
C ALA A 48 -17.87 -10.19 -2.76
N ASN A 49 -16.64 -10.36 -2.28
CA ASN A 49 -16.07 -11.67 -1.99
C ASN A 49 -16.12 -11.94 -0.48
N PRO A 50 -17.08 -12.75 0.01
CA PRO A 50 -17.05 -13.21 1.38
C PRO A 50 -15.78 -14.04 1.62
N PRO A 51 -15.14 -13.90 2.79
CA PRO A 51 -13.91 -14.61 3.09
C PRO A 51 -14.16 -16.12 3.15
N THR A 52 -13.42 -16.88 2.35
CA THR A 52 -13.60 -18.33 2.23
C THR A 52 -13.06 -19.13 3.42
N ASN A 53 -12.21 -18.52 4.26
CA ASN A 53 -11.65 -19.14 5.46
C ASN A 53 -11.30 -18.08 6.52
N LYS A 54 -10.95 -18.53 7.73
CA LYS A 54 -10.62 -17.65 8.87
C LYS A 54 -9.44 -16.71 8.60
N PHE A 55 -8.43 -17.18 7.86
CA PHE A 55 -7.29 -16.35 7.49
C PHE A 55 -7.70 -15.23 6.53
N ASN A 56 -8.50 -15.55 5.50
CA ASN A 56 -9.04 -14.57 4.56
C ASN A 56 -9.92 -13.54 5.28
N ALA A 57 -10.72 -13.96 6.27
CA ALA A 57 -11.52 -13.04 7.08
C ALA A 57 -10.65 -12.10 7.92
N TRP A 58 -9.59 -12.64 8.54
CA TRP A 58 -8.62 -11.83 9.26
C TRP A 58 -7.88 -10.84 8.35
N ALA A 59 -7.41 -11.30 7.17
CA ALA A 59 -6.69 -10.47 6.21
C ALA A 59 -7.57 -9.33 5.66
N GLN A 60 -8.84 -9.62 5.35
CA GLN A 60 -9.82 -8.62 4.92
C GLN A 60 -10.08 -7.59 6.03
N GLY A 61 -10.23 -8.04 7.28
CA GLY A 61 -10.36 -7.16 8.44
C GLY A 61 -9.13 -6.27 8.68
N TYR A 62 -7.93 -6.84 8.55
CA TYR A 62 -6.67 -6.12 8.66
C TYR A 62 -6.51 -5.06 7.55
N GLY A 63 -6.86 -5.43 6.30
CA GLY A 63 -6.88 -4.53 5.15
C GLY A 63 -7.77 -3.31 5.36
N ASN A 64 -9.01 -3.55 5.82
CA ASN A 64 -9.96 -2.48 6.15
C ASN A 64 -9.47 -1.57 7.28
N ARG A 65 -8.81 -2.13 8.31
CA ARG A 65 -8.38 -1.37 9.48
C ARG A 65 -7.12 -0.53 9.24
N PHE A 66 -6.18 -1.02 8.43
CA PHE A 66 -4.85 -0.42 8.33
C PHE A 66 -4.39 -0.09 6.91
N LEU A 67 -4.78 -0.87 5.90
CA LEU A 67 -4.26 -0.73 4.54
C LEU A 67 -5.04 0.31 3.73
N TYR A 68 -6.37 0.29 3.82
CA TYR A 68 -7.23 1.19 3.04
C TYR A 68 -7.52 2.53 3.70
N ASN A 69 -7.09 2.70 4.96
CA ASN A 69 -7.24 3.95 5.72
C ASN A 69 -5.96 4.82 5.69
N GLY A 70 -5.00 4.51 4.80
CA GLY A 70 -3.75 5.27 4.69
C GLY A 70 -2.83 5.20 5.92
N SER A 71 -2.97 4.16 6.75
CA SER A 71 -2.15 4.02 7.96
C SER A 71 -0.74 3.54 7.62
N VAL A 72 0.27 4.05 8.32
CA VAL A 72 1.67 3.57 8.28
C VAL A 72 1.86 2.23 9.03
N LYS A 73 0.88 1.84 9.87
CA LYS A 73 0.94 0.64 10.70
C LYS A 73 1.34 -0.65 9.94
N PRO A 74 0.87 -0.91 8.71
CA PRO A 74 1.29 -2.09 7.94
C PRO A 74 2.80 -2.16 7.71
N LEU A 75 3.45 -1.02 7.43
CA LEU A 75 4.91 -0.97 7.27
C LEU A 75 5.62 -1.30 8.59
N VAL A 76 5.11 -0.77 9.70
CA VAL A 76 5.65 -1.06 11.04
C VAL A 76 5.48 -2.54 11.39
N HIS A 77 4.33 -3.16 11.12
CA HIS A 77 4.12 -4.59 11.36
C HIS A 77 5.08 -5.44 10.50
N MET A 78 5.31 -5.09 9.24
CA MET A 78 6.28 -5.79 8.38
C MET A 78 7.70 -5.69 8.93
N MET A 79 8.12 -4.49 9.35
CA MET A 79 9.44 -4.30 9.98
C MET A 79 9.58 -5.10 11.27
N LEU A 80 8.53 -5.17 12.08
CA LEU A 80 8.52 -5.97 13.31
C LEU A 80 8.65 -7.47 13.02
N ILE A 81 7.93 -7.98 12.01
CA ILE A 81 8.04 -9.39 11.59
C ILE A 81 9.46 -9.71 11.13
N ILE A 82 10.05 -8.86 10.27
CA ILE A 82 11.41 -9.06 9.75
C ILE A 82 12.42 -8.99 10.88
N GLY A 83 12.35 -7.95 11.73
CA GLY A 83 13.28 -7.78 12.86
C GLY A 83 13.21 -8.95 13.85
N SER A 84 12.00 -9.36 14.24
CA SER A 84 11.82 -10.48 15.17
C SER A 84 12.25 -11.82 14.59
N ALA A 85 11.99 -12.08 13.31
CA ALA A 85 12.47 -13.28 12.62
C ALA A 85 14.00 -13.30 12.54
N GLY A 86 14.63 -12.16 12.23
CA GLY A 86 16.09 -12.02 12.23
C GLY A 86 16.72 -12.34 13.57
N CYS A 87 16.21 -11.75 14.65
CA CYS A 87 16.69 -12.04 16.01
C CYS A 87 16.49 -13.51 16.41
N ALA A 88 15.36 -14.12 16.02
CA ALA A 88 15.11 -15.53 16.30
C ALA A 88 16.09 -16.47 15.57
N VAL A 89 16.41 -16.16 14.31
CA VAL A 89 17.40 -16.91 13.53
C VAL A 89 18.80 -16.73 14.11
N GLU A 90 19.19 -15.50 14.47
CA GLU A 90 20.49 -15.23 15.09
C GLU A 90 20.63 -15.97 16.42
N TRP A 91 19.60 -15.91 17.27
CA TRP A 91 19.57 -16.68 18.51
C TRP A 91 19.73 -18.18 18.25
N TRP A 92 18.96 -18.73 17.30
CA TRP A 92 19.04 -20.15 16.96
C TRP A 92 20.43 -20.58 16.46
N CYS A 93 21.03 -19.79 15.58
CA CYS A 93 22.37 -20.04 15.06
C CYS A 93 23.43 -19.96 16.17
N HIS A 94 23.45 -18.87 16.95
CA HIS A 94 24.42 -18.70 18.05
C HIS A 94 24.24 -19.72 19.17
N HIS A 95 23.01 -20.08 19.53
CA HIS A 95 22.77 -21.14 20.51
C HIS A 95 23.34 -22.47 20.03
N ARG A 96 23.13 -22.84 18.77
CA ARG A 96 23.69 -24.08 18.22
C ARG A 96 25.20 -24.10 18.20
N HIS A 97 25.85 -22.97 17.90
CA HIS A 97 27.30 -22.85 17.96
C HIS A 97 27.82 -22.97 19.40
N ALA A 98 27.22 -22.28 20.37
CA ALA A 98 27.60 -22.38 21.77
C ALA A 98 27.38 -23.78 22.37
N PHE A 99 26.36 -24.51 21.92
CA PHE A 99 26.14 -25.90 22.32
C PHE A 99 27.12 -26.88 21.66
N ALA A 100 27.62 -26.57 20.45
CA ALA A 100 28.66 -27.37 19.81
C ALA A 100 30.02 -27.15 20.49
N GLU A 101 30.37 -25.89 20.77
CA GLU A 101 31.62 -25.50 21.44
C GLU A 101 31.71 -26.10 22.86
N LYS A 102 30.62 -26.04 23.65
CA LYS A 102 30.56 -26.71 24.96
C LYS A 102 30.72 -28.23 24.91
N LYS A 103 30.25 -28.87 23.83
CA LYS A 103 30.43 -30.32 23.65
C LYS A 103 31.88 -30.66 23.32
N GLU A 104 32.57 -29.81 22.57
CA GLU A 104 34.01 -30.00 22.29
C GLU A 104 34.84 -29.83 23.57
N ASP A 105 34.53 -28.84 24.42
CA ASP A 105 35.20 -28.64 25.72
C ASP A 105 34.98 -29.79 26.72
N GLU A 106 33.81 -30.46 26.71
CA GLU A 106 33.56 -31.63 27.58
C GLU A 106 34.29 -32.92 27.12
N HIS A 107 34.78 -32.96 25.88
CA HIS A 107 35.49 -34.10 25.29
C HIS A 107 37.02 -34.00 25.40
N HIS A 108 37.56 -32.91 25.97
CA HIS A 108 38.97 -32.70 26.28
C HIS A 108 39.27 -32.89 27.78
#